data_AF-A0A2V9SWL9-F1
#
_entry.id   AF-A0A2V9SWL9-F1
#
_cell.length_a   1.000
_cell.length_b   1.000
_cell.length_c   1.000
_cell.angle_alpha   90.00
_cell.angle_beta   90.00
_cell.angle_gamma   90.00
#
_symmetry.space_group_name_H-M   'P 1'
#
loop_
_entity.id
_entity.type
_entity.pdbx_description
1 polymer ?
#
loop_
_entity_poly.entity_id
_entity_poly.type
_entity_poly.pdbx_seq_one_letter_code
_entity_poly.pdbx_strand_id
1 'polypeptide(L)'
;MGAWFAGSLWVIGFFMVSCRGYDKWDELSGRLSGFFALGVALIPMNIREIDHGWVKYRGWLHWTCAALLFVVFAMTSLLLFTKSDSSNPTPKKRMRNTCYRVCGWSILACIALIGMYGLLKQFDCELYERIGYYKPVFWLEAGAVVSFGVAWLVKGESFSFIRD
;
A
#
# COMPACT_ATOMS: atom_id res chain seq x y z
N MET A 1 3.40 -17.76 -5.54
CA MET A 1 2.88 -16.39 -5.76
C MET A 1 3.35 -15.42 -4.68
N GLY A 2 3.22 -15.73 -3.39
CA GLY A 2 3.64 -14.82 -2.30
C GLY A 2 5.11 -14.37 -2.34
N ALA A 3 6.04 -15.22 -2.79
CA ALA A 3 7.47 -14.84 -2.88
C ALA A 3 7.74 -13.68 -3.85
N TRP A 4 7.06 -13.64 -5.00
CA TRP A 4 7.19 -12.55 -5.98
C TRP A 4 6.61 -11.25 -5.44
N PHE A 5 5.47 -11.33 -4.74
CA PHE A 5 4.86 -10.20 -4.08
C PHE A 5 5.74 -9.64 -2.96
N ALA A 6 6.25 -10.51 -2.07
CA ALA A 6 7.21 -10.12 -1.04
C ALA A 6 8.49 -9.50 -1.65
N GLY A 7 9.01 -10.06 -2.74
CA GLY A 7 10.14 -9.50 -3.49
C GLY A 7 9.89 -8.09 -4.02
N SER A 8 8.66 -7.80 -4.49
CA SER A 8 8.31 -6.42 -4.90
C SER A 8 8.30 -5.44 -3.71
N LEU A 9 7.86 -5.89 -2.53
CA LEU A 9 7.88 -5.07 -1.32
C LEU A 9 9.29 -4.80 -0.79
N TRP A 10 10.23 -5.74 -0.99
CA TRP A 10 11.65 -5.48 -0.77
C TRP A 10 12.15 -4.32 -1.62
N VAL A 11 11.92 -4.40 -2.94
CA VAL A 11 12.34 -3.35 -3.87
C VAL A 11 11.71 -2.00 -3.52
N ILE A 12 10.40 -1.99 -3.26
CA ILE A 12 9.67 -0.77 -2.84
C ILE A 12 10.26 -0.23 -1.53
N GLY A 13 10.49 -1.09 -0.54
CA GLY A 13 11.03 -0.70 0.76
C GLY A 13 12.40 -0.03 0.66
N PHE A 14 13.35 -0.67 -0.03
CA PHE A 14 14.68 -0.09 -0.26
C PHE A 14 14.62 1.21 -1.05
N PHE A 15 13.78 1.25 -2.08
CA PHE A 15 13.63 2.43 -2.91
C PHE A 15 13.11 3.62 -2.11
N MET A 16 12.07 3.42 -1.28
CA MET A 16 11.48 4.49 -0.48
C MET A 16 12.38 4.97 0.67
N VAL A 17 13.21 4.09 1.24
CA VAL A 17 14.27 4.50 2.20
C VAL A 17 15.36 5.32 1.50
N SER A 18 15.71 4.98 0.25
CA SER A 18 16.82 5.60 -0.48
C SER A 18 16.45 6.95 -1.10
N CYS A 19 15.17 7.16 -1.44
CA CYS A 19 14.70 8.41 -2.01
C CYS A 19 14.40 9.43 -0.91
N ARG A 20 15.23 10.48 -0.83
CA ARG A 20 14.96 11.64 0.02
C ARG A 20 13.84 12.50 -0.58
N GLY A 21 12.83 12.78 0.23
CA GLY A 21 11.76 13.71 -0.12
C GLY A 21 12.23 15.16 -0.12
N TYR A 22 11.53 16.03 -0.85
CA TYR A 22 11.82 17.46 -0.90
C TYR A 22 11.28 18.19 0.35
N ASP A 23 10.10 17.80 0.82
CA ASP A 23 9.49 18.28 2.07
C ASP A 23 9.74 17.28 3.22
N LYS A 24 9.77 17.77 4.46
CA LYS A 24 9.91 16.93 5.67
C LYS A 24 8.82 15.87 5.75
N TRP A 25 7.60 16.20 5.29
CA TRP A 25 6.48 15.27 5.23
C TRP A 25 6.66 14.19 4.16
N ASP A 26 7.26 14.53 3.02
CA ASP A 26 7.59 13.56 1.97
C ASP A 26 8.69 12.60 2.47
N GLU A 27 9.72 13.13 3.14
CA GLU A 27 10.79 12.33 3.73
C GLU A 27 10.26 11.39 4.84
N LEU A 28 9.43 11.91 5.75
CA LEU A 28 8.82 11.09 6.80
C LEU A 28 7.96 9.97 6.22
N SER A 29 7.13 10.29 5.23
CA SER A 29 6.27 9.29 4.57
C SER A 29 7.09 8.22 3.87
N GLY A 30 8.19 8.60 3.19
CA GLY A 30 9.13 7.67 2.57
C GLY A 30 9.82 6.73 3.56
N ARG A 31 10.27 7.26 4.70
CA ARG A 31 10.91 6.44 5.76
C ARG A 31 9.93 5.48 6.42
N LEU A 32 8.72 5.94 6.73
CA LEU A 32 7.67 5.11 7.33
C LEU A 32 7.25 3.98 6.38
N SER A 33 6.94 4.32 5.13
CA SER A 33 6.58 3.31 4.13
C SER A 33 7.70 2.30 3.89
N GLY A 34 8.95 2.76 3.80
CA GLY A 34 10.11 1.88 3.71
C GLY A 34 10.22 0.90 4.88
N PHE A 35 10.10 1.40 6.11
CA PHE A 35 10.11 0.58 7.33
C PHE A 35 8.98 -0.46 7.35
N PHE A 36 7.74 -0.05 7.04
CA PHE A 36 6.61 -0.97 7.04
C PHE A 36 6.68 -1.99 5.90
N ALA A 37 7.12 -1.59 4.70
CA ALA A 37 7.31 -2.50 3.57
C ALA A 37 8.34 -3.59 3.89
N LEU A 38 9.47 -3.22 4.52
CA LEU A 38 10.45 -4.19 5.00
C LEU A 38 9.86 -5.09 6.08
N GLY A 39 9.07 -4.54 7.01
CA GLY A 39 8.35 -5.33 8.02
C GLY A 39 7.45 -6.40 7.41
N VAL A 40 6.62 -6.03 6.41
CA VAL A 40 5.76 -6.98 5.68
C VAL A 40 6.60 -8.04 4.96
N ALA A 41 7.69 -7.64 4.31
CA ALA A 41 8.50 -8.52 3.49
C ALA A 41 9.39 -9.50 4.31
N LEU A 42 9.81 -9.10 5.51
CA LEU A 42 10.61 -9.91 6.43
C LEU A 42 9.79 -10.91 7.24
N ILE A 43 8.47 -10.72 7.33
CA ILE A 43 7.57 -11.55 8.14
C ILE A 43 6.69 -12.38 7.21
N PRO A 44 7.12 -13.58 6.79
CA PRO A 44 6.34 -14.42 5.89
C PRO A 44 5.10 -15.01 6.59
N MET A 45 3.97 -14.98 5.89
CA MET A 45 2.68 -15.59 6.29
C MET A 45 2.55 -17.08 5.89
N ASN A 46 3.66 -17.76 5.56
CA ASN A 46 3.61 -19.11 4.96
C ASN A 46 3.39 -20.24 5.98
N ILE A 47 2.84 -21.34 5.45
CA ILE A 47 2.14 -22.44 6.12
C ILE A 47 3.12 -23.48 6.71
N ARG A 48 2.81 -23.92 7.94
CA ARG A 48 3.50 -24.92 8.79
C ARG A 48 4.79 -24.42 9.42
N GLU A 49 4.74 -24.11 10.72
CA GLU A 49 5.70 -24.60 11.72
C GLU A 49 5.46 -23.95 13.09
N ILE A 50 5.32 -24.85 14.08
CA ILE A 50 5.57 -24.74 15.52
C ILE A 50 5.14 -23.43 16.21
N ASP A 51 4.01 -23.50 16.92
CA ASP A 51 3.40 -22.40 17.66
C ASP A 51 4.08 -22.17 19.03
N HIS A 52 5.37 -21.81 19.03
CA HIS A 52 6.15 -21.55 20.25
C HIS A 52 6.93 -20.22 20.17
N GLY A 53 6.92 -19.45 21.26
CA GLY A 53 7.70 -18.21 21.39
C GLY A 53 7.17 -17.01 20.56
N TRP A 54 8.07 -16.17 20.06
CA TRP A 54 7.74 -14.93 19.30
C TRP A 54 6.95 -15.19 18.00
N VAL A 55 7.02 -16.43 17.52
CA VAL A 55 6.38 -16.98 16.33
C VAL A 55 4.85 -16.83 16.34
N LYS A 56 4.23 -16.80 17.53
CA LYS A 56 2.80 -16.54 17.77
C LYS A 56 2.34 -15.15 17.32
N TYR A 57 3.21 -14.15 17.43
CA TYR A 57 2.86 -12.75 17.12
C TYR A 57 3.08 -12.37 15.65
N ARG A 58 3.65 -13.28 14.83
CA ARG A 58 3.98 -13.02 13.42
C ARG A 58 2.79 -12.53 12.61
N GLY A 59 1.65 -13.19 12.74
CA GLY A 59 0.43 -12.81 12.01
C GLY A 59 -0.01 -11.39 12.36
N TRP A 60 -0.05 -11.06 13.65
CA TRP A 60 -0.42 -9.72 14.11
C TRP A 60 0.58 -8.65 13.66
N LEU A 61 1.87 -8.95 13.72
CA LEU A 61 2.92 -8.03 13.28
C LEU A 61 2.85 -7.77 11.76
N HIS A 62 2.72 -8.83 10.94
CA HIS A 62 2.57 -8.70 9.49
C HIS A 62 1.33 -7.86 9.14
N TRP A 63 0.18 -8.19 9.72
CA TRP A 63 -1.07 -7.45 9.49
C TRP A 63 -0.95 -5.98 9.89
N THR A 64 -0.30 -5.69 11.01
CA THR A 64 -0.10 -4.32 11.49
C THR A 64 0.83 -3.54 10.56
N CYS A 65 1.96 -4.14 10.14
CA CYS A 65 2.86 -3.52 9.17
C CYS A 65 2.17 -3.27 7.83
N ALA A 66 1.38 -4.24 7.32
CA ALA A 66 0.67 -4.11 6.04
C ALA A 66 -0.41 -3.01 6.10
N ALA A 67 -1.20 -2.98 7.17
CA ALA A 67 -2.21 -1.93 7.37
C ALA A 67 -1.57 -0.55 7.42
N LEU A 68 -0.50 -0.37 8.21
CA LEU A 68 0.20 0.91 8.32
C LEU A 68 0.86 1.31 6.99
N LEU A 69 1.45 0.37 6.25
CA LEU A 69 2.02 0.61 4.92
C LEU A 69 0.97 1.19 3.97
N PHE A 70 -0.19 0.54 3.84
CA PHE A 70 -1.22 0.99 2.90
C PHE A 70 -1.89 2.29 3.34
N VAL A 71 -2.03 2.54 4.65
CA VAL A 71 -2.47 3.84 5.14
C VAL A 71 -1.47 4.92 4.74
N VAL A 72 -0.17 4.69 4.91
CA VAL A 72 0.86 5.66 4.46
C VAL A 72 0.75 5.90 2.95
N PHE A 73 0.63 4.85 2.13
CA PHE A 73 0.45 5.00 0.67
C PHE A 73 -0.79 5.80 0.28
N ALA A 74 -1.93 5.53 0.93
CA ALA A 74 -3.16 6.26 0.69
C ALA A 74 -3.00 7.74 1.05
N MET A 75 -2.45 8.04 2.23
CA MET A 75 -2.27 9.41 2.72
C MET A 75 -1.25 10.20 1.90
N THR A 76 -0.14 9.56 1.50
CA THR A 76 0.81 10.18 0.57
C THR A 76 0.15 10.53 -0.75
N SER A 77 -0.68 9.64 -1.30
CA SER A 77 -1.41 9.88 -2.55
C SER A 77 -2.44 11.01 -2.39
N LEU A 78 -3.23 11.01 -1.31
CA LEU A 78 -4.33 11.96 -1.13
C LEU A 78 -3.89 13.34 -0.67
N LEU A 79 -2.86 13.43 0.17
CA LEU A 79 -2.46 14.68 0.82
C LEU A 79 -1.17 15.25 0.24
N LEU A 80 -0.10 14.44 0.14
CA LEU A 80 1.21 14.95 -0.26
C LEU A 80 1.29 15.18 -1.77
N PHE A 81 0.84 14.21 -2.57
CA PHE A 81 0.93 14.34 -4.03
C PHE A 81 -0.04 15.38 -4.60
N THR A 82 -1.15 15.64 -3.90
CA THR A 82 -2.14 16.64 -4.30
C THR A 82 -1.78 18.07 -3.91
N LYS A 83 -0.79 18.28 -3.02
CA LYS A 83 -0.26 19.63 -2.69
C LYS A 83 0.09 20.39 -3.97
N SER A 84 -0.27 21.67 -3.97
CA SER A 84 -0.06 22.61 -5.06
C SER A 84 0.36 23.95 -4.47
N ASP A 85 1.48 24.49 -4.92
CA ASP A 85 2.00 25.78 -4.44
C ASP A 85 1.26 26.97 -5.07
N SER A 86 0.58 26.74 -6.19
CA SER A 86 -0.27 27.73 -6.86
C SER A 86 -1.74 27.56 -6.47
N SER A 87 -2.41 28.68 -6.21
CA SER A 87 -3.86 28.78 -6.03
C SER A 87 -4.64 28.43 -7.30
N ASN A 88 -4.02 28.60 -8.47
CA ASN A 88 -4.59 28.27 -9.78
C ASN A 88 -3.75 27.19 -10.49
N PRO A 89 -3.95 25.90 -10.15
CA PRO A 89 -3.20 24.80 -10.76
C PRO A 89 -3.53 24.66 -12.25
N THR A 90 -2.50 24.38 -13.05
CA THR A 90 -2.61 24.12 -14.50
C THR A 90 -3.56 22.94 -14.79
N PRO A 91 -4.16 22.86 -15.98
CA PRO A 91 -4.98 21.70 -16.37
C PRO A 91 -4.25 20.36 -16.22
N LYS A 92 -2.96 20.30 -16.57
CA LYS A 92 -2.10 19.12 -16.38
C LYS A 92 -1.96 18.75 -14.90
N LYS A 93 -1.73 19.73 -14.02
CA LYS A 93 -1.68 19.50 -12.56
C LYS A 93 -3.01 19.02 -11.99
N ARG A 94 -4.15 19.53 -12.48
CA ARG A 94 -5.48 19.03 -12.10
C ARG A 94 -5.67 17.56 -12.47
N MET A 95 -5.26 17.17 -13.68
CA MET A 95 -5.33 15.78 -14.14
C MET A 95 -4.49 14.84 -13.26
N ARG A 96 -3.25 15.22 -12.93
CA ARG A 96 -2.39 14.48 -11.99
C ARG A 96 -3.04 14.35 -10.62
N ASN A 97 -3.59 15.44 -10.08
CA ASN A 97 -4.27 15.44 -8.79
C ASN A 97 -5.51 14.53 -8.77
N THR A 98 -6.26 14.44 -9.86
CA THR A 98 -7.35 13.47 -10.01
C THR A 98 -6.83 12.04 -9.97
N CYS A 99 -5.75 11.75 -10.70
CA CYS A 99 -5.12 10.42 -10.67
C CYS A 99 -4.69 10.02 -9.25
N TYR A 100 -4.03 10.92 -8.51
CA TYR A 100 -3.62 10.64 -7.13
C TYR A 100 -4.79 10.38 -6.20
N ARG A 101 -5.89 11.13 -6.36
CA ARG A 101 -7.12 10.92 -5.56
C ARG A 101 -7.77 9.58 -5.85
N VAL A 102 -7.90 9.22 -7.12
CA VAL A 102 -8.45 7.91 -7.52
C VAL A 102 -7.61 6.79 -6.90
N CYS A 103 -6.28 6.84 -7.06
CA CYS A 103 -5.38 5.83 -6.49
C CYS A 103 -5.48 5.76 -4.96
N GLY A 104 -5.47 6.91 -4.28
CA GLY A 104 -5.57 6.96 -2.82
C GLY A 104 -6.89 6.40 -2.27
N TRP A 105 -8.02 6.75 -2.90
CA TRP A 105 -9.33 6.18 -2.53
C TRP A 105 -9.44 4.69 -2.86
N SER A 106 -8.85 4.23 -3.97
CA SER A 106 -8.76 2.80 -4.29
C SER A 106 -7.99 2.02 -3.23
N ILE A 107 -6.89 2.57 -2.70
CA ILE A 107 -6.12 1.94 -1.61
C ILE A 107 -6.97 1.85 -0.33
N LEU A 108 -7.67 2.92 0.05
CA LEU A 108 -8.58 2.91 1.20
C LEU A 108 -9.71 1.90 1.04
N ALA A 109 -10.28 1.78 -0.16
CA ALA A 109 -11.29 0.77 -0.46
C ALA A 109 -10.72 -0.66 -0.32
N CYS A 110 -9.48 -0.90 -0.76
CA CYS A 110 -8.82 -2.20 -0.57
C CYS A 110 -8.65 -2.53 0.92
N ILE A 111 -8.20 -1.57 1.75
CA ILE A 111 -8.07 -1.75 3.20
C ILE A 111 -9.43 -2.09 3.83
N ALA A 112 -10.48 -1.34 3.47
CA ALA A 112 -11.82 -1.57 3.99
C ALA A 112 -12.37 -2.96 3.59
N LEU A 113 -12.17 -3.37 2.33
CA LEU A 113 -12.59 -4.69 1.83
C LEU A 113 -11.84 -5.84 2.53
N ILE A 114 -10.54 -5.68 2.81
CA ILE A 114 -9.77 -6.65 3.59
C ILE A 114 -10.34 -6.76 5.01
N GLY A 115 -10.65 -5.64 5.65
CA GLY A 115 -11.27 -5.60 6.97
C GLY A 115 -12.64 -6.28 7.00
N MET A 116 -13.51 -5.97 6.02
CA MET A 116 -14.82 -6.61 5.89
C MET A 116 -14.71 -8.12 5.64
N TYR A 117 -13.77 -8.57 4.81
CA TYR A 117 -13.50 -9.99 4.62
C TYR A 117 -13.05 -10.67 5.92
N GLY A 118 -12.25 -9.99 6.75
CA GLY A 118 -11.89 -10.46 8.08
C GLY A 118 -13.09 -10.62 9.03
N LEU A 119 -14.06 -9.69 8.95
CA LEU A 119 -15.30 -9.75 9.73
C LEU A 119 -16.23 -10.88 9.26
N LEU A 120 -16.28 -11.18 7.95
CA LEU A 120 -17.08 -12.30 7.42
C LEU A 120 -16.76 -13.62 8.13
N LYS A 121 -15.51 -13.85 8.53
CA LYS A 121 -15.12 -15.03 9.31
C LYS A 121 -15.91 -15.19 10.62
N GLN A 122 -16.39 -14.08 11.21
CA GLN A 122 -17.16 -14.11 12.47
C GLN A 122 -18.67 -14.26 12.24
N PHE A 123 -19.19 -13.75 11.13
CA PHE A 123 -20.63 -13.68 10.85
C PHE A 123 -21.14 -14.79 9.90
N ASP A 124 -20.31 -15.22 8.96
CA ASP A 124 -20.67 -16.20 7.93
C ASP A 124 -19.43 -16.99 7.47
N CYS A 125 -19.13 -18.07 8.20
CA CYS A 125 -17.98 -18.93 7.94
C CYS A 125 -18.04 -19.61 6.56
N GLU A 126 -19.23 -19.98 6.09
CA GLU A 126 -19.40 -20.68 4.80
C GLU A 126 -19.07 -19.73 3.64
N LEU A 127 -19.57 -18.50 3.69
CA LEU A 127 -19.23 -17.47 2.71
C LEU A 127 -17.74 -17.11 2.76
N TYR A 128 -17.16 -17.00 3.97
CA TYR A 128 -15.73 -16.75 4.16
C TYR A 128 -14.87 -17.80 3.45
N GLU A 129 -15.16 -19.09 3.65
CA GLU A 129 -14.41 -20.18 3.02
C GLU A 129 -14.57 -20.19 1.49
N ARG A 130 -15.80 -19.96 1.01
CA ARG A 130 -16.09 -19.91 -0.43
C ARG A 130 -15.34 -18.80 -1.15
N ILE A 131 -15.30 -17.60 -0.56
CA ILE A 131 -14.54 -16.46 -1.11
C ILE A 131 -13.04 -16.71 -0.94
N GLY A 132 -12.62 -17.34 0.17
CA GLY A 132 -11.23 -17.63 0.49
C GLY A 132 -10.49 -18.43 -0.57
N TYR A 133 -11.19 -19.28 -1.34
CA TYR A 133 -10.64 -19.98 -2.50
C TYR A 133 -9.95 -19.04 -3.51
N TYR A 134 -10.50 -17.84 -3.69
CA TYR A 134 -9.98 -16.84 -4.64
C TYR A 134 -8.84 -15.97 -4.08
N LYS A 135 -8.47 -16.16 -2.81
CA LYS A 135 -7.42 -15.38 -2.12
C LYS A 135 -7.67 -13.86 -2.18
N PRO A 136 -8.82 -13.37 -1.68
CA PRO A 136 -9.24 -11.98 -1.82
C PRO A 136 -8.22 -10.99 -1.22
N VAL A 137 -7.64 -11.32 -0.05
CA VAL A 137 -6.63 -10.48 0.62
C VAL A 137 -5.45 -10.21 -0.33
N PHE A 138 -4.89 -11.25 -0.95
CA PHE A 138 -3.76 -11.10 -1.88
C PHE A 138 -4.09 -10.15 -3.05
N TRP A 139 -5.27 -10.28 -3.66
CA TRP A 139 -5.65 -9.42 -4.78
C TRP A 139 -5.89 -7.97 -4.36
N LEU A 140 -6.46 -7.74 -3.17
CA LEU A 140 -6.68 -6.41 -2.63
C LEU A 140 -5.35 -5.74 -2.25
N GLU A 141 -4.42 -6.49 -1.67
CA GLU A 141 -3.05 -6.03 -1.38
C GLU A 141 -2.31 -5.68 -2.68
N ALA A 142 -2.36 -6.57 -3.69
CA ALA A 142 -1.76 -6.31 -4.99
C ALA A 142 -2.38 -5.07 -5.67
N GLY A 143 -3.71 -4.93 -5.62
CA GLY A 143 -4.42 -3.77 -6.15
C GLY A 143 -4.02 -2.47 -5.45
N ALA A 144 -3.84 -2.48 -4.14
CA ALA A 144 -3.35 -1.34 -3.37
C ALA A 144 -1.92 -0.95 -3.77
N VAL A 145 -1.01 -1.93 -3.89
CA VAL A 145 0.39 -1.69 -4.33
C VAL A 145 0.42 -1.12 -5.75
N VAL A 146 -0.35 -1.70 -6.69
CA VAL A 146 -0.42 -1.20 -8.07
C VAL A 146 -0.98 0.22 -8.11
N SER A 147 -2.04 0.51 -7.35
CA SER A 147 -2.62 1.85 -7.26
C SER A 147 -1.59 2.88 -6.77
N PHE A 148 -0.82 2.55 -5.74
CA PHE A 148 0.25 3.42 -5.26
C PHE A 148 1.36 3.57 -6.32
N GLY A 149 1.77 2.48 -6.97
CA GLY A 149 2.75 2.51 -8.05
C GLY A 149 2.36 3.45 -9.19
N VAL A 150 1.08 3.43 -9.61
CA VAL A 150 0.55 4.36 -10.62
C VAL A 150 0.63 5.81 -10.14
N ALA A 151 0.15 6.11 -8.94
CA ALA A 151 0.24 7.45 -8.37
C ALA A 151 1.69 7.95 -8.30
N TRP A 152 2.62 7.06 -7.94
CA TRP A 152 4.02 7.38 -7.80
C TRP A 152 4.72 7.63 -9.15
N LEU A 153 4.43 6.84 -10.18
CA LEU A 153 4.93 7.08 -11.56
C LEU A 153 4.41 8.41 -12.13
N VAL A 154 3.16 8.76 -11.87
CA VAL A 154 2.58 10.05 -12.27
C VAL A 154 3.24 11.22 -11.50
N LYS A 155 3.66 11.00 -10.25
CA LYS A 155 4.40 11.99 -9.46
C LYS A 155 5.83 12.19 -9.98
N GLY A 156 6.51 11.12 -10.37
CA GLY A 156 7.85 11.14 -10.96
C GLY A 156 7.93 11.67 -12.40
N GLU A 157 6.81 12.17 -12.95
CA GLU A 157 6.72 12.73 -14.31
C GLU A 157 7.26 11.78 -15.39
N SER A 158 7.12 10.47 -15.18
CA SER A 158 7.64 9.44 -16.08
C SER A 158 6.98 9.46 -17.47
N PHE A 159 5.86 10.18 -17.62
CA PHE A 159 5.15 10.34 -18.88
C PHE A 159 5.30 11.76 -19.42
N SER A 160 5.78 11.89 -20.66
CA SER A 160 6.06 13.18 -21.30
C SER A 160 4.84 14.09 -21.45
N PHE A 161 3.62 13.54 -21.52
CA PHE A 161 2.39 14.31 -21.72
C PHE A 161 1.85 15.03 -20.47
N ILE A 162 2.32 14.67 -19.26
CA ILE A 162 1.96 15.30 -17.98
C ILE A 162 3.06 16.22 -17.42
N ARG A 163 4.21 16.28 -18.09
CA ARG A 163 5.27 17.23 -17.77
C ARG A 163 4.82 18.62 -18.17
N ASP A 164 4.99 19.61 -17.29
CA ASP A 164 4.67 21.00 -17.63
C ASP A 164 5.58 21.50 -18.77
#